data_AF-A0A0S9QCQ1-F1
#
_entry.id   AF-A0A0S9QCQ1-F1
#
_cell.length_a   1.000
_cell.length_b   1.000
_cell.length_c   1.000
_cell.angle_alpha   90.00
_cell.angle_beta   90.00
_cell.angle_gamma   90.00
#
_symmetry.space_group_name_H-M   'P 1'
#
loop_
_entity.id
_entity.type
_entity.pdbx_description
1 polymer ?
#
loop_
_entity_poly.entity_id
_entity_poly.type
_entity_poly.pdbx_seq_one_letter_code
_entity_poly.pdbx_strand_id
1 'polypeptide(L)'
;MRNPFARLATRDTARPSLRDRAAALKASASRVIRRKPVDAAPVLAAEPVAPDAVSPALAALVSEWSAMLAHENAEGSAGRDVSAEGYRKRVALHRAILSHPARSLADLAAKAPIFREEADNEASPAGSVETLPFLAWQCVLRDLSTLTAARPAVAADPIFAAIAETRRLTQARAIAADLPQPEGSIDPLPEQNAATDAFFAHVDGVLLKTVPTTAAGCVALARFAVEFLADEGWVLDEQDGNEHTRILDLIARSPMLDKAPTDRPFAPDFSGMSANALMRTYAALKMASDIMGLSTWAVQGEIGGNRILDAENDRLSFFQNDITDELARRGQPDNRGEAARRCDALIDRALACGEYDEVARLASEANAKGL
;
A
#
# COMPACT_ATOMS: atom_id res chain seq x y z
N MET A 1 8.19 -34.18 -50.30
CA MET A 1 8.32 -33.09 -49.31
C MET A 1 7.74 -33.57 -47.98
N ARG A 2 8.53 -33.63 -46.90
CA ARG A 2 8.06 -34.07 -45.57
C ARG A 2 7.42 -32.89 -44.84
N ASN A 3 6.21 -33.07 -44.31
CA ASN A 3 5.46 -32.04 -43.60
C ASN A 3 6.13 -31.72 -42.23
N PRO A 4 6.65 -30.49 -42.02
CA PRO A 4 7.33 -30.11 -40.79
C PRO A 4 6.40 -30.03 -39.56
N PHE A 5 5.07 -30.03 -39.75
CA PHE A 5 4.10 -29.94 -38.65
C PHE A 5 3.74 -31.29 -38.02
N ALA A 6 4.17 -32.41 -38.60
CA ALA A 6 3.85 -33.75 -38.07
C ALA A 6 4.43 -34.00 -36.66
N ARG A 7 5.46 -33.26 -36.24
CA ARG A 7 6.06 -33.37 -34.90
C ARG A 7 5.34 -32.58 -33.81
N LEU A 8 4.42 -31.67 -34.17
CA LEU A 8 3.66 -30.88 -33.19
C LEU A 8 2.35 -31.56 -32.74
N ALA A 9 1.98 -32.67 -33.37
CA ALA A 9 0.74 -33.39 -33.07
C ALA A 9 0.88 -34.55 -32.07
N THR A 10 2.11 -34.94 -31.67
CA THR A 10 2.32 -35.96 -30.65
C THR A 10 2.12 -35.37 -29.26
N ARG A 11 0.88 -35.44 -28.79
CA ARG A 11 0.46 -35.04 -27.45
C ARG A 11 1.21 -35.89 -26.42
N ASP A 12 2.08 -35.25 -25.64
CA ASP A 12 2.81 -35.89 -24.54
C ASP A 12 1.82 -36.29 -23.44
N THR A 13 1.46 -37.58 -23.41
CA THR A 13 0.50 -38.14 -22.44
C THR A 13 1.06 -38.25 -21.03
N ALA A 14 2.35 -37.99 -20.83
CA ALA A 14 2.96 -37.95 -19.50
C ALA A 14 2.77 -36.59 -18.80
N ARG A 15 2.35 -35.54 -19.54
CA ARG A 15 2.11 -34.22 -18.95
C ARG A 15 0.68 -34.11 -18.44
N PRO A 16 0.47 -33.71 -17.17
CA PRO A 16 -0.86 -33.49 -16.63
C PRO A 16 -1.59 -32.44 -17.43
N SER A 17 -2.86 -32.72 -17.74
CA SER A 17 -3.68 -31.84 -18.56
C SER A 17 -3.93 -30.51 -17.85
N LEU A 18 -4.31 -29.48 -18.60
CA LEU A 18 -4.66 -28.17 -18.01
C LEU A 18 -5.79 -28.31 -16.98
N ARG A 19 -6.71 -29.26 -17.18
CA ARG A 19 -7.78 -29.57 -16.23
C ARG A 19 -7.25 -30.16 -14.93
N ASP A 20 -6.25 -31.04 -15.00
CA ASP A 20 -5.62 -31.65 -13.82
C ASP A 20 -4.82 -30.61 -13.02
N ARG A 21 -4.14 -29.69 -13.72
CA ARG A 21 -3.42 -28.58 -13.08
C ARG A 21 -4.39 -27.62 -12.38
N ALA A 22 -5.51 -27.27 -13.03
CA ALA A 22 -6.54 -26.43 -12.43
C ALA A 22 -7.19 -27.10 -11.21
N ALA A 23 -7.44 -28.41 -11.25
CA ALA A 23 -7.94 -29.17 -10.12
C ALA A 23 -6.95 -29.21 -8.95
N ALA A 24 -5.66 -29.41 -9.23
CA ALA A 24 -4.59 -29.39 -8.23
C ALA A 24 -4.45 -28.00 -7.56
N LEU A 25 -4.52 -26.93 -8.36
CA LEU A 25 -4.51 -25.54 -7.86
C LEU A 25 -5.71 -25.26 -6.95
N LYS A 26 -6.92 -25.67 -7.37
CA LYS A 26 -8.15 -25.51 -6.57
C LYS A 26 -8.09 -26.30 -5.25
N ALA A 27 -7.52 -27.50 -5.27
CA ALA A 27 -7.32 -28.31 -4.07
C ALA A 27 -6.31 -27.67 -3.10
N SER A 28 -5.19 -27.15 -3.62
CA SER A 28 -4.18 -26.43 -2.82
C SER A 28 -4.75 -25.14 -2.22
N ALA A 29 -5.47 -24.34 -3.01
CA ALA A 29 -6.12 -23.11 -2.52
C ALA A 29 -7.18 -23.41 -1.45
N SER A 30 -8.00 -24.45 -1.65
CA SER A 30 -9.00 -24.87 -0.66
C SER A 30 -8.36 -25.34 0.65
N ARG A 31 -7.17 -25.93 0.60
CA ARG A 31 -6.41 -26.35 1.80
C ARG A 31 -5.83 -25.16 2.55
N VAL A 32 -5.45 -24.08 1.87
CA VAL A 32 -5.00 -22.82 2.50
C VAL A 32 -6.17 -22.13 3.20
N ILE A 33 -7.33 -22.05 2.54
CA ILE A 33 -8.52 -21.38 3.07
C ILE A 33 -9.16 -22.16 4.24
N ARG A 34 -9.07 -23.49 4.25
CA ARG A 34 -9.62 -24.35 5.31
C ARG A 34 -8.66 -24.65 6.46
N ARG A 35 -7.52 -23.96 6.57
CA ARG A 35 -6.75 -24.01 7.82
C ARG A 35 -7.60 -23.36 8.91
N LYS A 36 -8.29 -24.23 9.67
CA LYS A 36 -8.88 -23.91 10.97
C LYS A 36 -7.83 -23.12 11.74
N PRO A 37 -8.14 -21.93 12.28
CA PRO A 37 -7.17 -21.18 13.08
C PRO A 37 -6.66 -22.16 14.14
N VAL A 38 -5.34 -22.38 14.14
CA VAL A 38 -4.66 -23.03 15.25
C VAL A 38 -5.13 -22.29 16.49
N ASP A 39 -5.68 -23.02 17.47
CA ASP A 39 -6.10 -22.46 18.74
C ASP A 39 -4.98 -21.54 19.23
N ALA A 40 -5.19 -20.24 19.06
CA ALA A 40 -4.23 -19.25 19.45
C ALA A 40 -4.11 -19.42 20.95
N ALA A 41 -2.93 -19.88 21.39
CA ALA A 41 -2.57 -19.85 22.80
C ALA A 41 -3.00 -18.47 23.33
N PRO A 42 -3.65 -18.41 24.51
CA PRO A 42 -4.20 -17.16 25.03
C PRO A 42 -3.09 -16.12 24.95
N VAL A 43 -3.28 -15.12 24.10
CA VAL A 43 -2.44 -13.93 24.08
C VAL A 43 -2.65 -13.34 25.45
N LEU A 44 -1.75 -13.67 26.38
CA LEU A 44 -1.65 -13.00 27.67
C LEU A 44 -1.72 -11.52 27.32
N ALA A 45 -2.77 -10.86 27.82
CA ALA A 45 -3.00 -9.45 27.58
C ALA A 45 -1.71 -8.74 27.98
N ALA A 46 -0.90 -8.41 26.97
CA ALA A 46 0.37 -7.78 27.19
C ALA A 46 0.04 -6.43 27.84
N GLU A 47 0.74 -6.12 28.92
CA GLU A 47 0.61 -4.80 29.55
C GLU A 47 0.72 -3.72 28.46
N PRO A 48 -0.13 -2.69 28.50
CA PRO A 48 -0.10 -1.62 27.53
C PRO A 48 1.28 -0.97 27.56
N VAL A 49 2.11 -1.31 26.56
CA VAL A 49 3.37 -0.64 26.30
C VAL A 49 3.03 0.80 25.98
N ALA A 50 3.71 1.74 26.64
CA ALA A 50 3.54 3.16 26.33
C ALA A 50 3.70 3.37 24.81
N PRO A 51 2.85 4.18 24.16
CA PRO A 51 2.82 4.30 22.69
C PRO A 51 4.18 4.67 22.06
N ASP A 52 5.08 5.27 22.83
CA ASP A 52 6.41 5.72 22.37
C ASP A 52 7.57 4.79 22.77
N ALA A 53 7.31 3.71 23.50
CA ALA A 53 8.36 2.79 23.90
C ALA A 53 8.58 1.72 22.81
N VAL A 54 9.86 1.53 22.45
CA VAL A 54 10.30 0.36 21.70
C VAL A 54 10.10 -0.87 22.58
N SER A 55 9.52 -1.92 22.04
CA SER A 55 9.39 -3.20 22.73
C SER A 55 10.77 -3.67 23.23
N PRO A 56 10.90 -4.10 24.51
CA PRO A 56 12.20 -4.43 25.08
C PRO A 56 12.97 -5.49 24.29
N ALA A 57 12.25 -6.46 23.70
CA ALA A 57 12.84 -7.49 22.86
C ALA A 57 13.45 -6.92 21.56
N LEU A 58 12.73 -6.03 20.86
CA LEU A 58 13.25 -5.36 19.69
C LEU A 58 14.42 -4.43 20.04
N ALA A 59 14.32 -3.68 21.14
CA ALA A 59 15.37 -2.81 21.62
C ALA A 59 16.68 -3.58 21.89
N ALA A 60 16.59 -4.77 22.49
CA ALA A 60 17.74 -5.64 22.72
C ALA A 60 18.39 -6.11 21.41
N LEU A 61 17.58 -6.56 20.43
CA LEU A 61 18.09 -6.99 19.12
C LEU A 61 18.78 -5.85 18.37
N VAL A 62 18.16 -4.67 18.33
CA VAL A 62 18.71 -3.47 17.67
C VAL A 62 20.00 -3.01 18.36
N SER A 63 20.05 -3.08 19.70
CA SER A 63 21.26 -2.76 20.46
C SER A 63 22.40 -3.74 20.16
N GLU A 64 22.13 -5.05 20.10
CA GLU A 64 23.16 -6.04 19.75
C GLU A 64 23.69 -5.84 18.33
N TRP A 65 22.78 -5.63 17.37
CA TRP A 65 23.13 -5.34 15.99
C TRP A 65 23.99 -4.07 15.86
N SER A 66 23.61 -2.99 16.56
CA SER A 66 24.36 -1.72 16.55
C SER A 66 25.76 -1.86 17.15
N ALA A 67 25.90 -2.62 18.25
CA ALA A 67 27.20 -2.85 18.88
C ALA A 67 28.14 -3.65 17.96
N MET A 68 27.60 -4.63 17.23
CA MET A 68 28.36 -5.42 16.27
C MET A 68 28.79 -4.59 15.05
N LEU A 69 27.93 -3.72 14.51
CA LEU A 69 28.35 -2.76 13.47
C LEU A 69 29.43 -1.79 13.97
N ALA A 70 29.31 -1.29 15.19
CA ALA A 70 30.32 -0.42 15.79
C ALA A 70 31.68 -1.13 15.92
N HIS A 71 31.66 -2.41 16.28
CA HIS A 71 32.86 -3.25 16.34
C HIS A 71 33.47 -3.47 14.95
N GLU A 72 32.67 -3.87 13.95
CA GLU A 72 33.12 -4.03 12.54
C GLU A 72 33.74 -2.73 12.00
N ASN A 73 33.13 -1.58 12.28
CA ASN A 73 33.65 -0.28 11.88
C ASN A 73 34.96 0.10 12.59
N ALA A 74 35.11 -0.28 13.86
CA ALA A 74 36.31 0.00 14.64
C ALA A 74 37.52 -0.84 14.22
N GLU A 75 37.30 -2.07 13.75
CA GLU A 75 38.37 -2.94 13.23
C GLU A 75 38.90 -2.48 11.86
N GLY A 76 38.13 -1.65 11.15
CA GLY A 76 38.54 -0.94 9.95
C GLY A 76 38.64 -1.82 8.70
N SER A 77 38.50 -1.19 7.53
CA SER A 77 38.57 -1.83 6.20
C SER A 77 39.95 -2.41 5.83
N ALA A 78 40.93 -2.39 6.73
CA ALA A 78 42.28 -2.89 6.51
C ALA A 78 42.40 -4.43 6.65
N GLY A 79 41.39 -5.10 7.20
CA GLY A 79 41.31 -6.57 7.26
C GLY A 79 40.00 -7.04 6.65
N ARG A 80 39.99 -7.32 5.34
CA ARG A 80 38.80 -7.74 4.57
C ARG A 80 38.27 -9.15 4.92
N ASP A 81 38.65 -9.68 6.08
CA ASP A 81 38.12 -10.91 6.65
C ASP A 81 37.17 -10.53 7.79
N VAL A 82 36.01 -9.95 7.44
CA VAL A 82 34.85 -10.12 8.30
C VAL A 82 34.69 -11.63 8.43
N SER A 83 34.97 -12.17 9.63
CA SER A 83 34.93 -13.61 9.82
C SER A 83 33.59 -14.12 9.29
N ALA A 84 33.59 -15.23 8.54
CA ALA A 84 32.36 -15.80 8.01
C ALA A 84 31.33 -16.08 9.12
N GLU A 85 31.78 -16.20 10.37
CA GLU A 85 30.95 -16.24 11.56
C GLU A 85 30.31 -14.89 11.92
N GLY A 86 31.08 -13.80 11.96
CA GLY A 86 30.57 -12.44 12.19
C GLY A 86 29.51 -12.04 11.18
N TYR A 87 29.77 -12.27 9.89
CA TYR A 87 28.79 -12.02 8.82
C TYR A 87 27.51 -12.84 9.02
N ARG A 88 27.62 -14.15 9.32
CA ARG A 88 26.45 -15.00 9.59
C ARG A 88 25.65 -14.54 10.80
N LYS A 89 26.33 -14.12 11.87
CA LYS A 89 25.69 -13.56 13.07
C LYS A 89 24.95 -12.28 12.73
N ARG A 90 25.54 -11.40 11.92
CA ARG A 90 24.92 -10.17 11.45
C ARG A 90 23.65 -10.42 10.65
N VAL A 91 23.73 -11.30 9.65
CA VAL A 91 22.57 -11.69 8.84
C VAL A 91 21.46 -12.31 9.71
N ALA A 92 21.81 -13.10 10.72
CA ALA A 92 20.84 -13.69 11.64
C ALA A 92 20.13 -12.63 12.51
N LEU A 93 20.89 -11.67 13.08
CA LEU A 93 20.32 -10.54 13.82
C LEU A 93 19.42 -9.68 12.95
N HIS A 94 19.87 -9.39 11.74
CA HIS A 94 19.13 -8.64 10.74
C HIS A 94 17.77 -9.31 10.47
N ARG A 95 17.75 -10.61 10.17
CA ARG A 95 16.51 -11.38 9.96
C ARG A 95 15.62 -11.40 11.20
N ALA A 96 16.19 -11.52 12.40
CA ALA A 96 15.44 -11.51 13.64
C ALA A 96 14.72 -10.17 13.86
N ILE A 97 15.40 -9.04 13.59
CA ILE A 97 14.81 -7.70 13.72
C ILE A 97 13.68 -7.48 12.70
N LEU A 98 13.90 -7.87 11.44
CA LEU A 98 12.89 -7.80 10.39
C LEU A 98 11.68 -8.71 10.67
N SER A 99 11.88 -9.84 11.34
CA SER A 99 10.81 -10.77 11.69
C SER A 99 10.03 -10.37 12.94
N HIS A 100 10.57 -9.50 13.79
CA HIS A 100 9.88 -9.02 14.98
C HIS A 100 8.64 -8.20 14.58
N PRO A 101 7.42 -8.50 15.04
CA PRO A 101 6.25 -7.68 14.69
C PRO A 101 6.33 -6.31 15.38
N ALA A 102 6.08 -5.20 14.64
CA ALA A 102 5.95 -3.89 15.27
C ALA A 102 4.58 -3.75 15.94
N ARG A 103 4.57 -3.30 17.20
CA ARG A 103 3.35 -3.01 17.97
C ARG A 103 3.10 -1.52 18.14
N SER A 104 4.10 -0.69 17.84
CA SER A 104 4.04 0.77 17.89
C SER A 104 4.81 1.39 16.72
N LEU A 105 4.61 2.69 16.48
CA LEU A 105 5.45 3.45 15.56
C LEU A 105 6.90 3.54 16.05
N ALA A 106 7.12 3.49 17.38
CA ALA A 106 8.46 3.42 17.95
C ALA A 106 9.19 2.12 17.58
N ASP A 107 8.50 0.98 17.58
CA ASP A 107 9.07 -0.29 17.08
C ASP A 107 9.47 -0.17 15.60
N LEU A 108 8.61 0.41 14.77
CA LEU A 108 8.92 0.61 13.35
C LEU A 108 10.13 1.53 13.16
N ALA A 109 10.20 2.63 13.91
CA ALA A 109 11.32 3.57 13.87
C ALA A 109 12.64 2.93 14.35
N ALA A 110 12.60 2.00 15.30
CA ALA A 110 13.78 1.28 15.78
C ALA A 110 14.43 0.40 14.69
N LYS A 111 13.67 0.01 13.66
CA LYS A 111 14.17 -0.77 12.51
C LYS A 111 14.73 0.08 11.38
N ALA A 112 14.55 1.40 11.40
CA ALA A 112 14.97 2.30 10.33
C ALA A 112 16.45 2.19 9.92
N PRO A 113 17.43 2.01 10.85
CA PRO A 113 18.84 1.86 10.45
C PRO A 113 19.11 0.65 9.56
N ILE A 114 18.33 -0.40 9.74
CA ILE A 114 18.46 -1.68 9.03
C ILE A 114 17.90 -1.55 7.61
N PHE A 115 16.76 -0.87 7.48
CA PHE A 115 16.22 -0.52 6.17
C PHE A 115 17.21 0.35 5.37
N ARG A 116 17.98 1.20 6.07
CA ARG A 116 19.01 2.03 5.45
C ARG A 116 20.16 1.22 4.86
N GLU A 117 20.75 0.33 5.67
CA GLU A 117 21.83 -0.53 5.22
C GLU A 117 21.42 -1.35 3.98
N GLU A 118 20.17 -1.84 3.94
CA GLU A 118 19.72 -2.66 2.81
C GLU A 118 19.48 -1.89 1.52
N ALA A 119 18.99 -0.66 1.57
CA ALA A 119 18.87 0.12 0.33
C ALA A 119 20.24 0.56 -0.21
N ASP A 120 21.19 0.85 0.67
CA ASP A 120 22.57 1.18 0.26
C ASP A 120 23.25 -0.04 -0.39
N ASN A 121 22.81 -1.27 -0.06
CA ASN A 121 23.34 -2.54 -0.57
C ASN A 121 22.64 -3.06 -1.84
N GLU A 122 21.67 -2.35 -2.42
CA GLU A 122 20.89 -2.79 -3.60
C GLU A 122 21.71 -2.98 -4.89
N ALA A 123 23.00 -2.66 -4.89
CA ALA A 123 23.89 -2.84 -6.05
C ALA A 123 24.15 -4.32 -6.44
N SER A 124 23.52 -5.32 -5.81
CA SER A 124 23.71 -6.73 -6.13
C SER A 124 22.56 -7.30 -6.99
N PRO A 125 22.77 -7.54 -8.30
CA PRO A 125 21.72 -8.00 -9.19
C PRO A 125 21.40 -9.49 -8.98
N ALA A 126 20.11 -9.73 -8.76
CA ALA A 126 19.29 -10.85 -9.23
C ALA A 126 19.55 -12.29 -8.72
N GLY A 127 18.48 -12.88 -8.18
CA GLY A 127 18.22 -14.32 -8.29
C GLY A 127 17.51 -14.98 -7.10
N SER A 128 17.58 -14.37 -5.91
CA SER A 128 17.01 -14.93 -4.68
C SER A 128 15.77 -14.15 -4.25
N VAL A 129 14.65 -14.84 -4.03
CA VAL A 129 13.41 -14.26 -3.50
C VAL A 129 13.50 -14.00 -1.99
N GLU A 130 14.61 -14.36 -1.33
CA GLU A 130 14.85 -14.16 0.10
C GLU A 130 16.12 -13.34 0.39
N THR A 131 16.31 -12.25 -0.34
CA THR A 131 17.34 -11.27 0.03
C THR A 131 16.91 -10.46 1.25
N LEU A 132 17.88 -9.93 2.00
CA LEU A 132 17.61 -9.05 3.14
C LEU A 132 16.80 -7.78 2.77
N PRO A 133 17.02 -7.12 1.62
CA PRO A 133 16.18 -6.00 1.20
C PRO A 133 14.72 -6.40 0.99
N PHE A 134 14.47 -7.58 0.41
CA PHE A 134 13.11 -8.08 0.24
C PHE A 134 12.42 -8.37 1.59
N LEU A 135 13.14 -8.94 2.55
CA LEU A 135 12.62 -9.14 3.92
C LEU A 135 12.36 -7.80 4.63
N ALA A 136 13.22 -6.81 4.40
CA ALA A 136 13.05 -5.46 4.94
C ALA A 136 11.76 -4.82 4.43
N TRP A 137 11.51 -4.97 3.13
CA TRP A 137 10.27 -4.54 2.50
C TRP A 137 9.03 -5.24 3.08
N GLN A 138 9.04 -6.58 3.13
CA GLN A 138 7.93 -7.35 3.71
C GLN A 138 7.66 -6.98 5.17
N CYS A 139 8.71 -6.68 5.94
CA CYS A 139 8.61 -6.21 7.32
C CYS A 139 7.82 -4.90 7.41
N VAL A 140 8.16 -3.90 6.59
CA VAL A 140 7.47 -2.59 6.59
C VAL A 140 5.99 -2.76 6.28
N LEU A 141 5.63 -3.50 5.22
CA LEU A 141 4.24 -3.71 4.83
C LEU A 141 3.43 -4.44 5.90
N ARG A 142 3.99 -5.52 6.47
CA ARG A 142 3.37 -6.30 7.55
C ARG A 142 3.11 -5.42 8.76
N ASP A 143 4.10 -4.63 9.15
CA ASP A 143 4.05 -3.83 10.37
C ASP A 143 3.08 -2.66 10.21
N LEU A 144 3.09 -1.95 9.07
CA LEU A 144 2.10 -0.90 8.77
C LEU A 144 0.67 -1.47 8.76
N SER A 145 0.47 -2.66 8.18
CA SER A 145 -0.84 -3.33 8.19
C SER A 145 -1.30 -3.65 9.61
N THR A 146 -0.38 -4.07 10.49
CA THR A 146 -0.69 -4.38 11.90
C THR A 146 -1.05 -3.11 12.68
N LEU A 147 -0.26 -2.05 12.50
CA LEU A 147 -0.46 -0.77 13.17
C LEU A 147 -1.77 -0.09 12.75
N THR A 148 -2.18 -0.27 11.50
CA THR A 148 -3.44 0.28 10.98
C THR A 148 -4.66 -0.58 11.35
N ALA A 149 -4.52 -1.90 11.44
CA ALA A 149 -5.61 -2.82 11.78
C ALA A 149 -6.05 -2.76 13.25
N ALA A 150 -5.19 -2.29 14.16
CA ALA A 150 -5.52 -2.15 15.59
C ALA A 150 -6.48 -0.98 15.89
N ARG A 151 -6.81 -0.15 14.89
CA ARG A 151 -7.75 0.97 15.05
C ARG A 151 -9.18 0.43 15.09
N PRO A 152 -10.07 0.96 15.97
CA PRO A 152 -11.47 0.58 15.97
C PRO A 152 -12.02 0.71 14.55
N ALA A 153 -12.75 -0.33 14.10
CA ALA A 153 -13.32 -0.39 12.77
C ALA A 153 -14.11 0.89 12.50
N VAL A 154 -13.54 1.79 11.70
CA VAL A 154 -14.23 2.96 11.21
C VAL A 154 -15.43 2.43 10.43
N ALA A 155 -16.62 2.98 10.70
CA ALA A 155 -17.82 2.61 9.95
C ALA A 155 -17.50 2.71 8.45
N ALA A 156 -17.73 1.61 7.72
CA ALA A 156 -17.41 1.55 6.30
C ALA A 156 -18.16 2.67 5.57
N ASP A 157 -17.48 3.36 4.66
CA ASP A 157 -18.07 4.43 3.87
C ASP A 157 -19.29 3.90 3.10
N PRO A 158 -20.47 4.55 3.20
CA PRO A 158 -21.68 4.09 2.53
C PRO A 158 -21.51 3.92 1.02
N ILE A 159 -20.58 4.66 0.39
CA ILE A 159 -20.32 4.54 -1.05
C ILE A 159 -19.84 3.14 -1.44
N PHE A 160 -19.14 2.42 -0.57
CA PHE A 160 -18.67 1.06 -0.87
C PHE A 160 -19.84 0.10 -1.10
N ALA A 161 -20.91 0.21 -0.30
CA ALA A 161 -22.10 -0.60 -0.48
C ALA A 161 -22.82 -0.26 -1.79
N ALA A 162 -22.91 1.04 -2.12
CA ALA A 162 -23.51 1.49 -3.37
C ALA A 162 -22.74 1.00 -4.60
N ILE A 163 -21.40 1.05 -4.57
CA ILE A 163 -20.53 0.53 -5.63
C ILE A 163 -20.68 -1.00 -5.77
N ALA A 164 -20.66 -1.74 -4.66
CA ALA A 164 -20.79 -3.19 -4.68
C ALA A 164 -22.13 -3.63 -5.30
N GLU A 165 -23.23 -2.96 -4.94
CA GLU A 165 -24.54 -3.24 -5.50
C GLU A 165 -24.62 -2.85 -6.98
N THR A 166 -23.99 -1.75 -7.39
CA THR A 166 -23.90 -1.37 -8.81
C THR A 166 -23.19 -2.45 -9.63
N ARG A 167 -22.04 -2.97 -9.14
CA ARG A 167 -21.33 -4.07 -9.79
C ARG A 167 -22.18 -5.34 -9.89
N ARG A 168 -22.94 -5.67 -8.84
CA ARG A 168 -23.86 -6.82 -8.85
C ARG A 168 -24.96 -6.65 -9.91
N LEU A 169 -25.53 -5.45 -10.03
CA LEU A 169 -26.56 -5.13 -11.02
C LEU A 169 -26.01 -5.09 -12.45
N THR A 170 -24.79 -4.58 -12.66
CA THR A 170 -24.08 -4.67 -13.95
C THR A 170 -23.94 -6.13 -14.39
N GLN A 171 -23.48 -7.01 -13.49
CA GLN A 171 -23.37 -8.44 -13.78
C GLN A 171 -24.73 -9.07 -14.10
N ALA A 172 -25.78 -8.73 -13.35
CA ALA A 172 -27.13 -9.22 -13.62
C ALA A 172 -27.65 -8.77 -14.99
N ARG A 173 -27.37 -7.52 -15.38
CA ARG A 173 -27.70 -6.98 -16.71
C ARG A 173 -26.95 -7.73 -17.81
N ALA A 174 -25.66 -7.97 -17.65
CA ALA A 174 -24.87 -8.74 -18.62
C ALA A 174 -25.43 -10.17 -18.80
N ILE A 175 -25.76 -10.85 -17.70
CA ILE A 175 -26.39 -12.18 -17.75
C ILE A 175 -27.76 -12.13 -18.47
N ALA A 176 -28.57 -11.09 -18.23
CA ALA A 176 -29.85 -10.94 -18.90
C ALA A 176 -29.70 -10.64 -20.41
N ALA A 177 -28.69 -9.86 -20.78
CA ALA A 177 -28.38 -9.55 -22.17
C ALA A 177 -28.01 -10.80 -22.99
N ASP A 178 -27.38 -11.79 -22.35
CA ASP A 178 -27.01 -13.08 -22.97
C ASP A 178 -28.20 -14.06 -23.13
N LEU A 179 -29.40 -13.72 -22.65
CA LEU A 179 -30.57 -14.58 -22.82
C LEU A 179 -30.98 -14.68 -24.30
N PRO A 180 -31.32 -15.89 -24.78
CA PRO A 180 -31.66 -16.11 -26.18
C PRO A 180 -32.96 -15.39 -26.55
N GLN A 181 -32.90 -14.60 -27.63
CA GLN A 181 -34.07 -13.92 -28.17
C GLN A 181 -34.98 -14.90 -28.95
N PRO A 182 -36.31 -14.74 -28.88
CA PRO A 182 -37.23 -15.41 -29.79
C PRO A 182 -36.91 -15.05 -31.24
N GLU A 183 -37.02 -16.03 -32.14
CA GLU A 183 -36.71 -15.82 -33.56
C GLU A 183 -37.57 -14.69 -34.15
N GLY A 184 -36.92 -13.71 -34.76
CA GLY A 184 -37.57 -12.54 -35.35
C GLY A 184 -37.99 -11.45 -34.36
N SER A 185 -37.77 -11.63 -33.05
CA SER A 185 -38.00 -10.56 -32.07
C SER A 185 -36.86 -9.54 -32.08
N ILE A 186 -37.22 -8.27 -32.09
CA ILE A 186 -36.30 -7.13 -31.88
C ILE A 186 -36.50 -6.50 -30.49
N ASP A 187 -37.62 -6.79 -29.84
CA ASP A 187 -37.95 -6.21 -28.55
C ASP A 187 -37.17 -6.93 -27.44
N PRO A 188 -36.63 -6.19 -26.46
CA PRO A 188 -35.94 -6.81 -25.32
C PRO A 188 -36.88 -7.70 -24.52
N LEU A 189 -36.33 -8.78 -23.97
CA LEU A 189 -37.07 -9.67 -23.07
C LEU A 189 -37.50 -8.92 -21.80
N PRO A 190 -38.62 -9.30 -21.15
CA PRO A 190 -39.01 -8.75 -19.86
C PRO A 190 -37.89 -8.78 -18.82
N GLU A 191 -37.08 -9.83 -18.80
CA GLU A 191 -35.93 -10.00 -17.90
C GLU A 191 -34.80 -9.01 -18.21
N GLN A 192 -34.57 -8.69 -19.49
CA GLN A 192 -33.58 -7.69 -19.92
C GLN A 192 -34.01 -6.29 -19.51
N ASN A 193 -35.29 -5.96 -19.70
CA ASN A 193 -35.86 -4.68 -19.25
C ASN A 193 -35.78 -4.57 -17.74
N ALA A 194 -36.22 -5.60 -16.99
CA ALA A 194 -36.19 -5.59 -15.53
C ALA A 194 -34.76 -5.43 -14.96
N ALA A 195 -33.76 -6.09 -15.54
CA ALA A 195 -32.37 -5.95 -15.12
C ALA A 195 -31.81 -4.55 -15.42
N THR A 196 -32.16 -3.99 -16.58
CA THR A 196 -31.77 -2.65 -17.01
C THR A 196 -32.42 -1.57 -16.13
N ASP A 197 -33.72 -1.70 -15.87
CA ASP A 197 -34.48 -0.81 -15.00
C ASP A 197 -33.94 -0.83 -13.57
N ALA A 198 -33.66 -2.02 -13.03
CA ALA A 198 -33.08 -2.17 -11.69
C ALA A 198 -31.70 -1.51 -11.59
N PHE A 199 -30.86 -1.67 -12.62
CA PHE A 199 -29.55 -1.03 -12.70
C PHE A 199 -29.67 0.50 -12.67
N PHE A 200 -30.48 1.10 -13.56
CA PHE A 200 -30.61 2.56 -13.61
C PHE A 200 -31.32 3.14 -12.38
N ALA A 201 -32.33 2.43 -11.85
CA ALA A 201 -32.99 2.82 -10.60
C ALA A 201 -32.00 2.89 -9.43
N HIS A 202 -31.03 1.98 -9.35
CA HIS A 202 -29.98 2.02 -8.32
C HIS A 202 -28.93 3.11 -8.60
N VAL A 203 -28.47 3.25 -9.85
CA VAL A 203 -27.49 4.28 -10.21
C VAL A 203 -28.02 5.67 -9.89
N ASP A 204 -29.22 6.03 -10.35
CA ASP A 204 -29.82 7.35 -10.11
C ASP A 204 -30.43 7.52 -8.73
N GLY A 205 -30.97 6.44 -8.17
CA GLY A 205 -31.65 6.45 -6.88
C GLY A 205 -30.71 6.38 -5.68
N VAL A 206 -29.56 5.73 -5.83
CA VAL A 206 -28.66 5.39 -4.72
C VAL A 206 -27.23 5.85 -4.99
N LEU A 207 -26.56 5.32 -6.02
CA LEU A 207 -25.13 5.57 -6.23
C LEU A 207 -24.85 7.07 -6.43
N LEU A 208 -25.55 7.71 -7.37
CA LEU A 208 -25.36 9.12 -7.71
C LEU A 208 -25.97 10.11 -6.69
N LYS A 209 -26.44 9.59 -5.54
CA LYS A 209 -26.90 10.37 -4.39
C LYS A 209 -26.12 10.05 -3.11
N THR A 210 -25.25 9.04 -3.13
CA THR A 210 -24.45 8.65 -1.98
C THR A 210 -23.17 9.46 -1.97
N VAL A 211 -23.07 10.42 -1.05
CA VAL A 211 -21.85 11.22 -0.87
C VAL A 211 -20.81 10.38 -0.13
N PRO A 212 -19.60 10.18 -0.69
CA PRO A 212 -18.52 9.51 0.03
C PRO A 212 -18.12 10.32 1.27
N THR A 213 -18.03 9.67 2.43
CA THR A 213 -17.74 10.34 3.72
C THR A 213 -16.29 10.18 4.18
N THR A 214 -15.49 9.43 3.44
CA THR A 214 -14.08 9.13 3.71
C THR A 214 -13.24 9.35 2.44
N ALA A 215 -11.95 9.64 2.61
CA ALA A 215 -11.02 9.75 1.47
C ALA A 215 -10.95 8.43 0.66
N ALA A 216 -10.98 7.28 1.34
CA ALA A 216 -11.01 5.97 0.70
C ALA A 216 -12.28 5.79 -0.15
N GLY A 217 -13.43 6.29 0.33
CA GLY A 217 -14.68 6.29 -0.43
C GLY A 217 -14.61 7.18 -1.68
N CYS A 218 -14.03 8.38 -1.57
CA CYS A 218 -13.84 9.27 -2.73
C CYS A 218 -12.98 8.60 -3.82
N VAL A 219 -11.84 8.01 -3.42
CA VAL A 219 -10.93 7.29 -4.33
C VAL A 219 -11.63 6.08 -4.95
N ALA A 220 -12.39 5.32 -4.15
CA ALA A 220 -13.13 4.16 -4.64
C ALA A 220 -14.19 4.54 -5.67
N LEU A 221 -14.91 5.64 -5.46
CA LEU A 221 -15.91 6.13 -6.41
C LEU A 221 -15.26 6.60 -7.71
N ALA A 222 -14.18 7.39 -7.65
CA ALA A 222 -13.45 7.83 -8.84
C ALA A 222 -12.90 6.63 -9.64
N ARG A 223 -12.28 5.67 -8.95
CA ARG A 223 -11.77 4.45 -9.58
C ARG A 223 -12.89 3.64 -10.22
N PHE A 224 -14.01 3.46 -9.52
CA PHE A 224 -15.17 2.74 -10.04
C PHE A 224 -15.72 3.40 -11.31
N ALA A 225 -15.78 4.74 -11.37
CA ALA A 225 -16.23 5.46 -12.56
C ALA A 225 -15.37 5.17 -13.80
N VAL A 226 -14.04 5.18 -13.62
CA VAL A 226 -13.08 4.88 -14.69
C VAL A 226 -13.14 3.41 -15.11
N GLU A 227 -13.20 2.48 -14.14
CA GLU A 227 -13.37 1.05 -14.41
C GLU A 227 -14.65 0.79 -15.20
N PHE A 228 -15.77 1.40 -14.79
CA PHE A 228 -17.06 1.25 -15.46
C PHE A 228 -17.01 1.76 -16.90
N LEU A 229 -16.43 2.95 -17.15
CA LEU A 229 -16.26 3.47 -18.50
C LEU A 229 -15.43 2.52 -19.38
N ALA A 230 -14.37 1.95 -18.83
CA ALA A 230 -13.51 1.01 -19.55
C ALA A 230 -14.23 -0.31 -19.87
N ASP A 231 -15.03 -0.84 -18.93
CA ASP A 231 -15.72 -2.12 -19.07
C ASP A 231 -16.97 -2.01 -19.97
N GLU A 232 -17.74 -0.93 -19.84
CA GLU A 232 -19.04 -0.77 -20.50
C GLU A 232 -18.97 0.11 -21.76
N GLY A 233 -17.92 0.92 -21.92
CA GLY A 233 -17.72 1.79 -23.07
C GLY A 233 -18.56 3.07 -23.07
N TRP A 234 -19.20 3.40 -21.95
CA TRP A 234 -19.99 4.63 -21.77
C TRP A 234 -19.92 5.15 -20.33
N VAL A 235 -20.23 6.43 -20.15
CA VAL A 235 -20.06 7.13 -18.87
C VAL A 235 -21.28 6.98 -17.98
N LEU A 236 -21.07 6.52 -16.75
CA LEU A 236 -22.12 6.19 -15.78
C LEU A 236 -23.09 7.35 -15.47
N ASP A 237 -22.61 8.59 -15.56
CA ASP A 237 -23.32 9.80 -15.19
C ASP A 237 -23.34 10.86 -16.30
N GLU A 238 -23.33 10.42 -17.56
CA GLU A 238 -23.40 11.33 -18.72
C GLU A 238 -24.66 12.20 -18.64
N GLN A 239 -24.46 13.52 -18.49
CA GLN A 239 -25.53 14.51 -18.53
C GLN A 239 -25.08 15.68 -19.40
N ASP A 240 -25.87 15.98 -20.44
CA ASP A 240 -25.67 17.11 -21.34
C ASP A 240 -24.26 17.19 -21.97
N GLY A 241 -23.65 16.02 -22.23
CA GLY A 241 -22.32 15.92 -22.85
C GLY A 241 -21.13 16.16 -21.90
N ASN A 242 -21.37 16.27 -20.59
CA ASN A 242 -20.29 16.32 -19.60
C ASN A 242 -20.09 14.97 -18.93
N GLU A 243 -18.90 14.40 -19.10
CA GLU A 243 -18.51 13.15 -18.46
C GLU A 243 -18.20 13.37 -16.97
N HIS A 244 -18.63 12.45 -16.09
CA HIS A 244 -18.22 12.40 -14.68
C HIS A 244 -18.59 13.61 -13.80
N THR A 245 -19.43 14.53 -14.27
CA THR A 245 -19.75 15.75 -13.51
C THR A 245 -20.49 15.46 -12.21
N ARG A 246 -21.45 14.52 -12.20
CA ARG A 246 -22.20 14.17 -10.98
C ARG A 246 -21.30 13.42 -10.00
N ILE A 247 -20.40 12.57 -10.51
CA ILE A 247 -19.43 11.85 -9.69
C ILE A 247 -18.43 12.82 -9.04
N LEU A 248 -17.87 13.75 -9.81
CA LEU A 248 -16.97 14.78 -9.29
C LEU A 248 -17.66 15.68 -8.27
N ASP A 249 -18.93 16.04 -8.50
CA ASP A 249 -19.74 16.81 -7.55
C ASP A 249 -20.03 16.03 -6.24
N LEU A 250 -20.22 14.70 -6.30
CA LEU A 250 -20.33 13.88 -5.08
C LEU A 250 -19.03 13.86 -4.29
N ILE A 251 -17.90 13.73 -4.97
CA ILE A 251 -16.58 13.78 -4.33
C ILE A 251 -16.34 15.17 -3.70
N ALA A 252 -16.66 16.24 -4.43
CA ALA A 252 -16.54 17.62 -3.96
C ALA A 252 -17.40 17.91 -2.72
N ARG A 253 -18.56 17.27 -2.58
CA ARG A 253 -19.44 17.36 -1.41
C ARG A 253 -19.01 16.48 -0.24
N SER A 254 -17.92 15.73 -0.36
CA SER A 254 -17.43 14.90 0.73
C SER A 254 -17.07 15.76 1.94
N PRO A 255 -17.57 15.43 3.15
CA PRO A 255 -17.21 16.16 4.36
C PRO A 255 -15.70 16.07 4.69
N MET A 256 -14.95 15.20 4.02
CA MET A 256 -13.49 15.12 4.15
C MET A 256 -12.75 16.26 3.47
N LEU A 257 -13.35 16.92 2.50
CA LEU A 257 -12.76 18.07 1.83
C LEU A 257 -12.96 19.36 2.64
N ASP A 258 -14.04 19.44 3.42
CA ASP A 258 -14.34 20.57 4.31
C ASP A 258 -13.63 20.47 5.67
N LYS A 259 -13.24 19.26 6.08
CA LYS A 259 -12.59 19.04 7.37
C LYS A 259 -11.10 19.32 7.28
N ALA A 260 -10.58 20.08 8.25
CA ALA A 260 -9.15 20.27 8.43
C ALA A 260 -8.43 18.88 8.45
N PRO A 261 -7.19 18.77 7.97
CA PRO A 261 -6.45 17.51 7.83
C PRO A 261 -6.42 16.61 9.09
N THR A 262 -6.68 17.17 10.26
CA THR A 262 -6.74 16.50 11.56
C THR A 262 -7.84 15.45 11.71
N ASP A 263 -8.85 15.42 10.82
CA ASP A 263 -10.02 14.52 10.93
C ASP A 263 -9.97 13.31 9.97
N ARG A 264 -8.84 13.07 9.28
CA ARG A 264 -8.72 11.93 8.35
C ARG A 264 -8.82 10.60 9.12
N PRO A 265 -9.73 9.68 8.77
CA PRO A 265 -9.95 8.42 9.50
C PRO A 265 -8.73 7.48 9.52
N PHE A 266 -7.73 7.76 8.66
CA PHE A 266 -6.48 7.02 8.56
C PHE A 266 -5.24 7.82 8.99
N ALA A 267 -5.38 9.09 9.39
CA ALA A 267 -4.24 9.86 9.88
C ALA A 267 -3.67 9.17 11.12
N PRO A 268 -2.39 8.81 11.15
CA PRO A 268 -1.78 8.18 12.32
C PRO A 268 -1.86 9.14 13.50
N ASP A 269 -2.13 8.60 14.69
CA ASP A 269 -2.02 9.42 15.89
C ASP A 269 -0.54 9.63 16.22
N PHE A 270 -0.07 10.84 15.98
CA PHE A 270 1.30 11.24 16.27
C PHE A 270 1.45 11.88 17.65
N SER A 271 0.37 12.10 18.40
CA SER A 271 0.36 12.96 19.61
C SER A 271 1.37 12.54 20.68
N GLY A 272 1.70 11.25 20.80
CA GLY A 272 2.75 10.74 21.70
C GLY A 272 4.17 10.89 21.17
N MET A 273 4.37 10.88 19.86
CA MET A 273 5.70 10.83 19.27
C MET A 273 6.49 12.11 19.55
N SER A 274 7.81 12.04 19.66
CA SER A 274 8.66 13.25 19.61
C SER A 274 8.88 13.71 18.16
N ALA A 275 9.27 14.98 17.97
CA ALA A 275 9.64 15.48 16.64
C ALA A 275 10.77 14.66 15.99
N ASN A 276 11.76 14.27 16.79
CA ASN A 276 12.86 13.40 16.35
C ASN A 276 12.37 12.00 15.96
N ALA A 277 11.41 11.43 16.68
CA ALA A 277 10.79 10.16 16.29
C ALA A 277 10.03 10.28 14.96
N LEU A 278 9.23 11.33 14.78
CA LEU A 278 8.54 11.60 13.52
C LEU A 278 9.49 11.70 12.34
N MET A 279 10.60 12.42 12.49
CA MET A 279 11.57 12.56 11.41
C MET A 279 12.28 11.26 11.06
N ARG A 280 12.57 10.40 12.05
CA ARG A 280 13.09 9.05 11.77
C ARG A 280 12.07 8.20 11.03
N THR A 281 10.81 8.27 11.42
CA THR A 281 9.73 7.55 10.73
C THR A 281 9.54 8.07 9.30
N TYR A 282 9.55 9.39 9.09
CA TYR A 282 9.51 9.99 7.75
C TYR A 282 10.65 9.47 6.87
N ALA A 283 11.89 9.54 7.36
CA ALA A 283 13.06 9.07 6.61
C ALA A 283 12.96 7.58 6.25
N ALA A 284 12.45 6.74 7.15
CA ALA A 284 12.22 5.32 6.88
C ALA A 284 11.17 5.09 5.80
N LEU A 285 10.06 5.84 5.83
CA LEU A 285 8.99 5.74 4.84
C LEU A 285 9.40 6.30 3.47
N LYS A 286 10.17 7.40 3.45
CA LYS A 286 10.74 7.96 2.23
C LYS A 286 11.65 6.95 1.56
N MET A 287 12.58 6.38 2.32
CA MET A 287 13.49 5.36 1.82
C MET A 287 12.75 4.14 1.27
N ALA A 288 11.71 3.68 1.96
CA ALA A 288 10.87 2.58 1.49
C ALA A 288 10.13 2.93 0.17
N SER A 289 9.72 4.18 0.00
CA SER A 289 9.09 4.68 -1.24
C SER A 289 10.10 4.81 -2.38
N ASP A 290 11.31 5.31 -2.12
CA ASP A 290 12.37 5.41 -3.12
C ASP A 290 12.76 4.02 -3.67
N ILE A 291 12.89 3.01 -2.79
CA ILE A 291 13.13 1.61 -3.17
C ILE A 291 11.99 1.04 -4.02
N MET A 292 10.73 1.34 -3.67
CA MET A 292 9.57 0.95 -4.50
C MET A 292 9.61 1.62 -5.87
N GLY A 293 9.96 2.91 -5.90
CA GLY A 293 10.19 3.66 -7.12
C GLY A 293 11.22 2.97 -8.00
N LEU A 294 12.33 2.48 -7.46
CA LEU A 294 13.35 1.77 -8.24
C LEU A 294 12.91 0.38 -8.71
N SER A 295 12.18 -0.37 -7.88
CA SER A 295 11.74 -1.74 -8.19
C SER A 295 10.57 -1.80 -9.18
N THR A 296 9.68 -0.81 -9.20
CA THR A 296 8.58 -0.72 -10.20
C THR A 296 9.10 -0.62 -11.64
N TRP A 297 10.25 0.00 -11.86
CA TRP A 297 10.90 0.03 -13.18
C TRP A 297 11.39 -1.35 -13.65
N ALA A 298 11.76 -2.23 -12.71
CA ALA A 298 12.25 -3.57 -13.03
C ALA A 298 11.13 -4.59 -13.33
N VAL A 299 9.91 -4.35 -12.87
CA VAL A 299 8.78 -5.32 -12.90
C VAL A 299 7.74 -4.99 -13.98
N GLN A 300 8.04 -4.07 -14.92
CA GLN A 300 7.14 -3.58 -15.98
C GLN A 300 6.48 -4.63 -16.92
N GLY A 301 6.65 -5.94 -16.71
CA GLY A 301 6.07 -7.01 -17.54
C GLY A 301 4.82 -7.72 -16.99
N GLU A 302 4.47 -7.61 -15.71
CA GLU A 302 3.38 -8.42 -15.11
C GLU A 302 2.12 -7.59 -14.81
N ILE A 303 1.06 -7.84 -15.57
CA ILE A 303 -0.22 -7.09 -15.64
C ILE A 303 -1.00 -7.00 -14.30
N GLY A 304 -0.54 -7.65 -13.22
CA GLY A 304 -1.13 -7.55 -11.87
C GLY A 304 -0.25 -6.94 -10.79
N GLY A 305 1.08 -6.96 -10.95
CA GLY A 305 2.03 -6.54 -9.91
C GLY A 305 2.03 -5.03 -9.68
N ASN A 306 1.91 -4.25 -10.76
CA ASN A 306 1.97 -2.79 -10.69
C ASN A 306 0.83 -2.21 -9.85
N ARG A 307 -0.39 -2.74 -9.94
CA ARG A 307 -1.54 -2.22 -9.16
C ARG A 307 -1.35 -2.31 -7.65
N ILE A 308 -0.67 -3.35 -7.16
CA ILE A 308 -0.39 -3.50 -5.72
C ILE A 308 0.73 -2.52 -5.32
N LEU A 309 1.80 -2.44 -6.12
CA LEU A 309 2.91 -1.53 -5.85
C LEU A 309 2.46 -0.06 -5.87
N ASP A 310 1.64 0.34 -6.84
CA ASP A 310 1.07 1.68 -6.94
C ASP A 310 0.23 2.00 -5.69
N ALA A 311 -0.64 1.07 -5.26
CA ALA A 311 -1.46 1.26 -4.08
C ALA A 311 -0.65 1.35 -2.77
N GLU A 312 0.44 0.60 -2.63
CA GLU A 312 1.32 0.72 -1.46
C GLU A 312 2.17 2.00 -1.53
N ASN A 313 2.59 2.44 -2.72
CA ASN A 313 3.30 3.70 -2.90
C ASN A 313 2.41 4.91 -2.57
N ASP A 314 1.15 4.88 -2.99
CA ASP A 314 0.15 5.89 -2.60
C ASP A 314 0.02 5.94 -1.07
N ARG A 315 -0.10 4.77 -0.41
CA ARG A 315 -0.17 4.71 1.06
C ARG A 315 1.07 5.31 1.73
N LEU A 316 2.28 4.94 1.30
CA LEU A 316 3.51 5.52 1.85
C LEU A 316 3.53 7.03 1.68
N SER A 317 3.13 7.54 0.52
CA SER A 317 3.06 8.97 0.23
C SER A 317 2.06 9.67 1.16
N PHE A 318 0.91 9.06 1.46
CA PHE A 318 -0.03 9.60 2.45
C PHE A 318 0.58 9.66 3.85
N PHE A 319 1.25 8.61 4.33
CA PHE A 319 1.90 8.62 5.63
C PHE A 319 3.01 9.68 5.72
N GLN A 320 3.82 9.82 4.67
CA GLN A 320 4.85 10.85 4.59
C GLN A 320 4.23 12.25 4.70
N ASN A 321 3.14 12.50 3.97
CA ASN A 321 2.43 13.77 4.02
C ASN A 321 1.87 14.06 5.42
N ASP A 322 1.21 13.10 6.05
CA ASP A 322 0.64 13.27 7.39
C ASP A 322 1.73 13.56 8.44
N ILE A 323 2.91 12.90 8.35
CA ILE A 323 4.05 13.20 9.22
C ILE A 323 4.57 14.62 8.98
N THR A 324 4.72 15.03 7.71
CA THR A 324 5.21 16.36 7.38
C THR A 324 4.23 17.45 7.84
N ASP A 325 2.91 17.23 7.74
CA ASP A 325 1.89 18.14 8.28
C ASP A 325 1.98 18.27 9.81
N GLU A 326 2.21 17.16 10.51
CA GLU A 326 2.45 17.17 11.95
C GLU A 326 3.74 17.92 12.30
N LEU A 327 4.83 17.69 11.56
CA LEU A 327 6.09 18.43 11.72
C LEU A 327 5.92 19.93 11.44
N ALA A 328 5.09 20.31 10.46
CA ALA A 328 4.76 21.71 10.19
C ALA A 328 4.04 22.33 11.40
N ARG A 329 3.07 21.62 12.00
CA ARG A 329 2.29 22.09 13.16
C ARG A 329 3.10 22.25 14.44
N ARG A 330 4.13 21.43 14.69
CA ARG A 330 4.87 21.39 15.98
C ARG A 330 5.81 22.58 16.27
N GLY A 331 5.83 23.61 15.43
CA GLY A 331 6.64 24.81 15.69
C GLY A 331 8.13 24.59 15.45
N GLN A 332 8.99 25.47 15.99
CA GLN A 332 10.42 25.43 15.73
C GLN A 332 11.11 24.28 16.50
N PRO A 333 11.97 23.49 15.83
CA PRO A 333 12.72 22.42 16.48
C PRO A 333 13.78 22.94 17.46
N ASP A 334 14.15 22.10 18.42
CA ASP A 334 14.98 22.47 19.57
C ASP A 334 16.46 22.67 19.21
N ASN A 335 16.92 22.14 18.07
CA ASN A 335 18.30 22.27 17.61
C ASN A 335 18.44 22.36 16.08
N ARG A 336 19.61 22.82 15.63
CA ARG A 336 19.92 23.03 14.20
C ARG A 336 19.82 21.76 13.35
N GLY A 337 20.25 20.62 13.88
CA GLY A 337 20.18 19.35 13.15
C GLY A 337 18.73 18.86 12.94
N GLU A 338 17.85 19.12 13.91
CA GLU A 338 16.41 18.90 13.76
C GLU A 338 15.76 19.94 12.85
N ALA A 339 16.22 21.18 12.87
CA ALA A 339 15.78 22.21 11.92
C ALA A 339 16.08 21.82 10.46
N ALA A 340 17.29 21.33 10.18
CA ALA A 340 17.71 20.90 8.85
C ALA A 340 16.83 19.75 8.33
N ARG A 341 16.76 18.63 9.06
CA ARG A 341 15.96 17.47 8.66
C ARG A 341 14.47 17.79 8.52
N ARG A 342 13.94 18.71 9.33
CA ARG A 342 12.54 19.15 9.21
C ARG A 342 12.34 19.94 7.92
N CYS A 343 13.29 20.81 7.60
CA CYS A 343 13.25 21.58 6.37
C CYS A 343 13.31 20.66 5.13
N ASP A 344 14.18 19.65 5.14
CA ASP A 344 14.25 18.64 4.08
C ASP A 344 12.90 17.93 3.87
N ALA A 345 12.27 17.46 4.96
CA ALA A 345 10.96 16.80 4.88
C ALA A 345 9.83 17.71 4.36
N LEU A 346 9.89 19.02 4.67
CA LEU A 346 8.95 20.02 4.17
C LEU A 346 9.18 20.33 2.69
N ILE A 347 10.45 20.44 2.26
CA ILE A 347 10.83 20.64 0.86
C ILE A 347 10.39 19.46 0.01
N ASP A 348 10.66 18.24 0.47
CA ASP A 348 10.26 17.01 -0.22
C ASP A 348 8.75 16.93 -0.44
N ARG A 349 7.96 17.29 0.59
CA ARG A 349 6.50 17.38 0.46
C ARG A 349 6.09 18.44 -0.57
N ALA A 350 6.62 19.66 -0.45
CA ALA A 350 6.26 20.74 -1.37
C ALA A 350 6.59 20.37 -2.83
N LEU A 351 7.73 19.70 -3.06
CA LEU A 351 8.08 19.13 -4.36
C LEU A 351 7.06 18.09 -4.84
N ALA A 352 6.67 17.14 -3.98
CA ALA A 352 5.68 16.11 -4.32
C ALA A 352 4.29 16.68 -4.63
N CYS A 353 3.93 17.82 -4.01
CA CYS A 353 2.68 18.53 -4.27
C CYS A 353 2.77 19.52 -5.46
N GLY A 354 3.94 19.71 -6.07
CA GLY A 354 4.14 20.69 -7.14
C GLY A 354 4.15 22.15 -6.68
N GLU A 355 4.38 22.40 -5.38
CA GLU A 355 4.38 23.71 -4.75
C GLU A 355 5.77 24.38 -4.85
N TYR A 356 6.24 24.65 -6.07
CA TYR A 356 7.62 25.11 -6.32
C TYR A 356 7.99 26.44 -5.63
N ASP A 357 7.02 27.34 -5.44
CA ASP A 357 7.24 28.59 -4.70
C ASP A 357 7.54 28.33 -3.22
N GLU A 358 6.87 27.35 -2.63
CA GLU A 358 7.09 26.94 -1.23
C GLU A 358 8.44 26.25 -1.07
N VAL A 359 8.85 25.43 -2.06
CA VAL A 359 10.20 24.86 -2.12
C VAL A 359 11.26 25.96 -2.12
N ALA A 360 11.11 26.97 -2.98
CA ALA A 360 12.05 28.08 -3.07
C ALA A 360 12.11 28.88 -1.75
N ARG A 361 10.95 29.09 -1.10
CA ARG A 361 10.84 29.77 0.20
C ARG A 361 11.56 28.98 1.29
N LEU A 362 11.28 27.68 1.42
CA LEU A 362 11.89 26.80 2.42
C LEU A 362 13.40 26.67 2.23
N ALA A 363 13.86 26.49 0.99
CA ALA A 363 15.28 26.41 0.67
C ALA A 363 16.02 27.73 0.98
N SER A 364 15.39 28.87 0.69
CA SER A 364 15.95 30.19 1.03
C SER A 364 16.04 30.40 2.55
N GLU A 365 15.01 29.97 3.29
CA GLU A 365 14.98 30.02 4.76
C GLU A 365 16.06 29.13 5.38
N ALA A 366 16.25 27.91 4.85
CA ALA A 366 17.31 27.00 5.25
C ALA A 366 18.69 27.63 5.06
N ASN A 367 18.96 28.18 3.86
CA ASN A 367 20.22 28.85 3.56
C ASN A 367 20.47 30.06 4.48
N ALA A 368 19.46 30.89 4.72
CA ALA A 368 19.57 32.05 5.61
C ALA A 368 19.88 31.67 7.07
N LYS A 369 19.40 30.52 7.53
CA LYS A 369 19.65 29.96 8.87
C LYS A 369 20.91 29.09 8.93
N GLY A 370 21.55 28.85 7.78
CA GLY A 370 22.67 27.92 7.62
C GLY A 370 22.30 26.49 8.00
N LEU A 371 21.10 26.02 7.70
CA LEU A 371 20.70 24.65 8.05
C LEU A 371 21.49 23.59 7.28
#